data_AF-A0A009GZW1-F1
#
_entry.id   AF-A0A009GZW1-F1
#
_cell.length_a   1.000
_cell.length_b   1.000
_cell.length_c   1.000
_cell.angle_alpha   90.00
_cell.angle_beta   90.00
_cell.angle_gamma   90.00
#
_symmetry.space_group_name_H-M   'P 1'
#
loop_
_entity.id
_entity.type
_entity.pdbx_description
1 polymer ?
#
loop_
_entity_poly.entity_id
_entity_poly.type
_entity_poly.pdbx_seq_one_letter_code
_entity_poly.pdbx_strand_id
1 'polypeptide(L)'
;MSEIDFYKRLNRLEKRRKGTDLTYNAFDSVTAGVTSFNEFDELKRTIEKWQIVSDKPSIRYAVGAMQEVSKRYTEISIETAKRIEKQLEPRLLNNHNIVTEYRLQGSVPLNIHIKGVSDVDLLVLNKSHYRTEGYLGTLRHDDIKILRELRNACTYELRQAYPAVTIDTTGAKSITLTGGSLPRDVDVVPSHWVETYEYQQQKHLYLRGVNILDNKTPTTLMNLPFKHIFYIDYKCKYYADGGLKKSIRLCKTIKADLVEEGKVIYLSSFDLASIMYHSNLENLKKGRTNALAIVLETKRFF
;
A
#
# COMPACT_ATOMS: atom_id res chain seq x y z
N MET A 1 21.45 24.50 12.20
CA MET A 1 20.80 23.20 11.91
C MET A 1 21.41 22.19 12.86
N SER A 2 20.64 21.46 13.65
CA SER A 2 21.18 20.31 14.39
C SER A 2 21.80 19.34 13.38
N GLU A 3 23.01 18.86 13.64
CA GLU A 3 23.68 17.90 12.79
C GLU A 3 22.81 16.63 12.65
N ILE A 4 22.66 16.12 11.43
CA ILE A 4 21.84 14.93 11.17
C ILE A 4 22.60 13.70 11.68
N ASP A 5 22.05 13.02 12.69
CA ASP A 5 22.58 11.73 13.15
C ASP A 5 22.14 10.61 12.20
N PHE A 6 23.01 10.29 11.24
CA PHE A 6 22.77 9.21 10.29
C PHE A 6 22.80 7.82 10.93
N TYR A 7 23.48 7.60 12.06
CA TYR A 7 23.46 6.30 12.74
C TYR A 7 22.08 6.03 13.34
N LYS A 8 21.50 7.03 13.99
CA LYS A 8 20.13 6.95 14.51
C LYS A 8 19.11 6.69 13.38
N ARG A 9 19.24 7.39 12.25
CA ARG A 9 18.37 7.18 11.07
C ARG A 9 18.58 5.82 10.41
N LEU A 10 19.81 5.30 10.35
CA LEU A 10 20.08 3.94 9.87
C LEU A 10 19.41 2.88 10.74
N ASN A 11 19.47 3.01 12.07
CA ASN A 11 18.79 2.10 12.98
C ASN A 11 17.27 2.11 12.77
N ARG A 12 16.67 3.30 12.61
CA ARG A 12 15.23 3.44 12.28
C ARG A 12 14.88 2.85 10.93
N LEU A 13 15.72 3.09 9.91
CA LEU A 13 15.56 2.53 8.58
C LEU A 13 15.57 1.00 8.62
N GLU A 14 16.54 0.40 9.31
CA GLU A 14 16.63 -1.06 9.45
C GLU A 14 15.40 -1.63 10.17
N LYS A 15 15.05 -1.06 11.33
CA LYS A 15 13.85 -1.44 12.10
C LYS A 15 12.59 -1.41 11.25
N ARG A 16 12.40 -0.33 10.48
CA ARG A 16 11.25 -0.13 9.59
C ARG A 16 11.19 -1.18 8.49
N ARG A 17 12.32 -1.42 7.82
CA ARG A 17 12.42 -2.33 6.67
C ARG A 17 12.31 -3.80 7.05
N LYS A 18 12.75 -4.16 8.25
CA LYS A 18 12.75 -5.55 8.75
C LYS A 18 11.60 -5.86 9.73
N GLY A 19 10.94 -4.85 10.27
CA GLY A 19 9.91 -5.05 11.30
C GLY A 19 10.47 -5.68 12.58
N THR A 20 11.69 -5.32 12.98
CA THR A 20 12.36 -5.95 14.14
C THR A 20 11.66 -5.68 15.47
N ASP A 21 10.93 -4.57 15.57
CA ASP A 21 10.19 -4.18 16.78
C ASP A 21 8.82 -4.87 16.86
N LEU A 22 8.44 -5.66 15.85
CA LEU A 22 7.18 -6.40 15.82
C LEU A 22 7.41 -7.84 16.26
N THR A 23 6.84 -8.18 17.41
CA THR A 23 6.62 -9.56 17.85
C THR A 23 5.34 -10.06 17.17
N TYR A 24 5.47 -10.62 15.97
CA TYR A 24 4.38 -11.42 15.43
C TYR A 24 4.34 -12.73 16.21
N ASN A 25 3.24 -12.97 16.92
CA ASN A 25 2.88 -14.30 17.38
C ASN A 25 2.41 -15.10 16.16
N ALA A 26 3.32 -15.33 15.21
CA ALA A 26 3.11 -16.33 14.18
C ALA A 26 3.11 -17.67 14.90
N PHE A 27 1.92 -18.18 15.22
CA PHE A 27 1.77 -19.58 15.58
C PHE A 27 2.40 -20.40 14.46
N ASP A 28 3.12 -21.48 14.82
CA ASP A 28 3.54 -22.51 13.88
C ASP A 28 2.28 -23.12 13.25
N SER A 29 1.72 -22.46 12.24
CA SER A 29 0.53 -22.95 11.58
C SER A 29 1.00 -24.01 10.60
N VAL A 30 0.51 -25.23 10.78
CA VAL A 30 0.68 -26.38 9.87
C VAL A 30 -0.03 -26.13 8.51
N THR A 31 -0.59 -24.94 8.30
CA THR A 31 -1.34 -24.58 7.09
C THR A 31 -0.40 -24.10 6.00
N ALA A 32 -0.41 -24.78 4.85
CA ALA A 32 0.34 -24.37 3.67
C ALA A 32 0.01 -22.91 3.27
N GLY A 33 1.05 -22.10 3.04
CA GLY A 33 0.91 -20.70 2.60
C GLY A 33 0.88 -19.65 3.73
N VAL A 34 1.21 -20.03 4.97
CA VAL A 34 1.48 -19.08 6.06
C VAL A 34 2.98 -19.01 6.28
N THR A 35 3.54 -17.79 6.33
CA THR A 35 4.94 -17.56 6.69
C THR A 35 5.20 -18.09 8.09
N SER A 36 6.16 -19.00 8.23
CA SER A 36 6.53 -19.53 9.54
C SER A 36 7.27 -18.49 10.36
N PHE A 37 7.29 -18.66 11.68
CA PHE A 37 8.08 -17.81 12.58
C PHE A 37 9.56 -17.81 12.18
N ASN A 38 10.11 -19.00 11.88
CA ASN A 38 11.50 -19.17 11.46
C ASN A 38 11.82 -18.43 10.15
N GLU A 39 10.95 -18.53 9.14
CA GLU A 39 11.14 -17.80 7.87
C GLU A 39 11.17 -16.29 8.11
N PHE A 40 10.30 -15.78 8.98
CA PHE A 40 10.27 -14.34 9.29
C PHE A 40 11.52 -13.87 10.05
N ASP A 41 12.03 -14.69 10.97
CA ASP A 41 13.28 -14.41 11.69
C ASP A 41 14.51 -14.45 10.76
N GLU A 42 14.55 -15.38 9.81
CA GLU A 42 15.57 -15.39 8.76
C GLU A 42 15.52 -14.14 7.88
N LEU A 43 14.31 -13.69 7.50
CA LEU A 43 14.12 -12.45 6.74
C LEU A 43 14.61 -11.21 7.50
N LYS A 44 14.45 -11.17 8.82
CA LYS A 44 15.00 -10.09 9.67
C LYS A 44 16.53 -10.12 9.71
N ARG A 45 17.15 -11.30 9.66
CA ARG A 45 18.61 -11.45 9.74
C ARG A 45 19.32 -11.22 8.40
N THR A 46 18.59 -11.35 7.28
CA THR A 46 19.13 -11.12 5.94
C THR A 46 19.82 -9.75 5.83
N ILE A 47 21.05 -9.74 5.30
CA ILE A 47 21.80 -8.53 5.00
C ILE A 47 21.31 -7.96 3.67
N GLU A 48 20.85 -6.71 3.69
CA GLU A 48 20.44 -6.01 2.48
C GLU A 48 21.60 -5.26 1.83
N LYS A 49 21.56 -5.11 0.49
CA LYS A 49 22.63 -4.43 -0.29
C LYS A 49 23.00 -3.05 0.25
N TRP A 50 22.02 -2.25 0.68
CA TRP A 50 22.27 -0.92 1.24
C TRP A 50 23.14 -0.92 2.51
N GLN A 51 23.16 -2.01 3.28
CA GLN A 51 23.92 -2.10 4.53
C GLN A 51 25.43 -2.15 4.28
N ILE A 52 25.84 -2.66 3.12
CA ILE A 52 27.23 -2.92 2.75
C ILE A 52 27.74 -2.05 1.59
N VAL A 53 26.91 -1.14 1.07
CA VAL A 53 27.23 -0.35 -0.13
C VAL A 53 28.35 0.67 0.08
N SER A 54 28.61 1.08 1.32
CA SER A 54 29.65 2.04 1.69
C SER A 54 29.91 1.99 3.20
N ASP A 55 31.12 2.38 3.60
CA ASP A 55 31.53 2.70 4.96
C ASP A 55 30.84 3.98 5.51
N LYS A 56 30.45 4.92 4.64
CA LYS A 56 29.83 6.20 5.04
C LYS A 56 28.35 6.02 5.42
N PRO A 57 27.95 6.37 6.66
CA PRO A 57 26.56 6.25 7.11
C PRO A 57 25.53 6.98 6.24
N SER A 58 25.87 8.19 5.78
CA SER A 58 24.99 9.00 4.94
C SER A 58 24.70 8.37 3.58
N ILE A 59 25.69 7.69 2.98
CA ILE A 59 25.52 6.97 1.70
C ILE A 59 24.65 5.74 1.90
N ARG A 60 24.92 4.93 2.94
CA ARG A 60 24.08 3.78 3.29
C ARG A 60 22.63 4.18 3.51
N TYR A 61 22.42 5.29 4.23
CA TYR A 61 21.07 5.79 4.51
C TYR A 61 20.37 6.22 3.22
N ALA A 62 21.02 7.03 2.39
CA ALA A 62 20.45 7.47 1.13
C ALA A 62 20.07 6.28 0.23
N VAL A 63 20.98 5.32 0.05
CA VAL A 63 20.74 4.12 -0.77
C VAL A 63 19.63 3.26 -0.17
N GLY A 64 19.65 2.99 1.14
CA GLY A 64 18.64 2.16 1.80
C GLY A 64 17.26 2.79 1.87
N ALA A 65 17.17 4.11 1.96
CA ALA A 65 15.92 4.87 1.86
C ALA A 65 15.28 4.77 0.47
N MET A 66 16.09 4.63 -0.58
CA MET A 66 15.65 4.47 -1.96
C MET A 66 15.37 3.01 -2.36
N GLN A 67 16.02 2.06 -1.69
CA GLN A 67 15.94 0.65 -2.02
C GLN A 67 14.53 0.09 -1.78
N GLU A 68 14.07 -0.79 -2.66
CA GLU A 68 12.85 -1.57 -2.46
C GLU A 68 12.99 -2.44 -1.21
N VAL A 69 11.94 -2.59 -0.43
CA VAL A 69 11.89 -3.61 0.63
C VAL A 69 12.13 -4.98 0.00
N SER A 70 12.73 -5.91 0.75
CA SER A 70 12.99 -7.26 0.24
C SER A 70 11.70 -7.89 -0.33
N LYS A 71 11.84 -8.51 -1.51
CA LYS A 71 10.73 -9.06 -2.32
C LYS A 71 9.79 -9.94 -1.49
N ARG A 72 10.35 -10.74 -0.57
CA ARG A 72 9.57 -11.67 0.24
C ARG A 72 8.59 -10.96 1.18
N TYR A 73 8.95 -9.80 1.75
CA TYR A 73 8.01 -9.01 2.56
C TYR A 73 6.79 -8.56 1.75
N THR A 74 7.01 -8.16 0.49
CA THR A 74 5.95 -7.79 -0.46
C THR A 74 5.07 -9.00 -0.80
N GLU A 75 5.68 -10.16 -1.07
CA GLU A 75 4.96 -11.40 -1.38
C GLU A 75 4.05 -11.84 -0.23
N ILE A 76 4.54 -11.81 1.02
CA ILE A 76 3.73 -12.11 2.22
C ILE A 76 2.52 -11.19 2.32
N SER A 77 2.68 -9.91 1.97
CA SER A 77 1.59 -8.94 1.96
C SER A 77 0.52 -9.29 0.93
N ILE A 78 0.94 -9.71 -0.27
CA ILE A 78 0.03 -10.17 -1.34
C ILE A 78 -0.66 -11.49 -0.95
N GLU A 79 0.08 -12.45 -0.38
CA GLU A 79 -0.43 -13.74 0.11
C GLU A 79 -1.49 -13.54 1.20
N THR A 80 -1.26 -12.59 2.12
CA THR A 80 -2.20 -12.25 3.19
C THR A 80 -3.53 -11.75 2.65
N ALA A 81 -3.50 -10.86 1.65
CA ALA A 81 -4.72 -10.38 0.99
C ALA A 81 -5.46 -11.49 0.25
N LYS A 82 -4.73 -12.36 -0.49
CA LYS A 82 -5.32 -13.53 -1.16
C LYS A 82 -5.98 -14.49 -0.18
N ARG A 83 -5.43 -14.63 1.04
CA ARG A 83 -6.03 -15.45 2.08
C ARG A 83 -7.38 -14.90 2.53
N ILE A 84 -7.49 -13.58 2.68
CA ILE A 84 -8.76 -12.90 3.01
C ILE A 84 -9.76 -13.04 1.86
N GLU A 85 -9.33 -12.80 0.61
CA GLU A 85 -10.14 -13.02 -0.59
C GLU A 85 -10.72 -14.44 -0.63
N LYS A 86 -9.89 -15.47 -0.44
CA LYS A 86 -10.31 -16.88 -0.46
C LYS A 86 -11.35 -17.22 0.62
N GLN A 87 -11.36 -16.50 1.75
CA GLN A 87 -12.38 -16.65 2.78
C GLN A 87 -13.64 -15.84 2.47
N LEU A 88 -13.49 -14.58 2.04
CA LEU A 88 -14.60 -13.67 1.82
C LEU A 88 -15.43 -14.00 0.59
N GLU A 89 -14.81 -14.31 -0.55
CA GLU A 89 -15.50 -14.50 -1.83
C GLU A 89 -16.64 -15.53 -1.76
N PRO A 90 -16.41 -16.80 -1.35
CA PRO A 90 -17.48 -17.78 -1.28
C PRO A 90 -18.53 -17.44 -0.21
N ARG A 91 -18.12 -16.78 0.88
CA ARG A 91 -19.03 -16.39 1.97
C ARG A 91 -20.00 -15.28 1.55
N LEU A 92 -19.49 -14.24 0.89
CA LEU A 92 -20.30 -13.15 0.37
C LEU A 92 -21.24 -13.63 -0.74
N LEU A 93 -20.78 -14.54 -1.59
CA LEU A 93 -21.64 -15.15 -2.61
C LEU A 93 -22.73 -16.02 -1.99
N ASN A 94 -22.37 -16.99 -1.14
CA ASN A 94 -23.31 -18.01 -0.67
C ASN A 94 -24.29 -17.49 0.38
N ASN A 95 -23.84 -16.60 1.28
CA ASN A 95 -24.64 -16.14 2.41
C ASN A 95 -25.37 -14.83 2.13
N HIS A 96 -24.85 -14.00 1.22
CA HIS A 96 -25.39 -12.65 0.93
C HIS A 96 -25.76 -12.44 -0.54
N ASN A 97 -25.50 -13.42 -1.43
CA ASN A 97 -25.72 -13.30 -2.88
C ASN A 97 -24.99 -12.10 -3.51
N ILE A 98 -23.83 -11.73 -2.98
CA ILE A 98 -23.00 -10.64 -3.48
C ILE A 98 -21.83 -11.23 -4.28
N VAL A 99 -21.84 -11.02 -5.60
CA VAL A 99 -20.71 -11.36 -6.47
C VAL A 99 -19.62 -10.30 -6.32
N THR A 100 -18.43 -10.72 -5.89
CA THR A 100 -17.32 -9.80 -5.61
C THR A 100 -16.13 -9.98 -6.55
N GLU A 101 -15.33 -8.93 -6.69
CA GLU A 101 -14.01 -8.94 -7.31
C GLU A 101 -13.00 -8.27 -6.36
N TYR A 102 -11.76 -8.75 -6.32
CA TYR A 102 -10.74 -8.29 -5.38
C TYR A 102 -9.57 -7.62 -6.09
N ARG A 103 -9.12 -6.48 -5.57
CA ARG A 103 -7.97 -5.75 -6.13
C ARG A 103 -7.12 -5.14 -5.03
N LEU A 104 -5.81 -5.18 -5.20
CA LEU A 104 -4.87 -4.46 -4.33
C LEU A 104 -4.74 -3.01 -4.79
N GLN A 105 -4.71 -2.08 -3.84
CA GLN A 105 -4.33 -0.69 -4.08
C GLN A 105 -3.20 -0.25 -3.13
N GLY A 106 -2.81 1.02 -3.24
CA GLY A 106 -1.84 1.60 -2.31
C GLY A 106 -0.38 1.27 -2.66
N SER A 107 0.47 1.32 -1.63
CA SER A 107 1.92 1.35 -1.81
C SER A 107 2.59 0.00 -2.04
N VAL A 108 1.93 -1.09 -1.65
CA VAL A 108 2.39 -2.47 -1.85
C VAL A 108 2.37 -2.86 -3.33
N PRO A 109 1.24 -2.81 -4.07
CA PRO A 109 1.22 -3.17 -5.49
C PRO A 109 2.07 -2.23 -6.36
N LEU A 110 2.29 -0.98 -5.92
CA LEU A 110 3.18 -0.03 -6.60
C LEU A 110 4.66 -0.18 -6.20
N ASN A 111 4.98 -1.05 -5.23
CA ASN A 111 6.32 -1.26 -4.69
C ASN A 111 7.03 0.03 -4.23
N ILE A 112 6.27 0.94 -3.61
CA ILE A 112 6.79 2.19 -3.00
C ILE A 112 6.57 2.21 -1.48
N HIS A 113 6.24 1.07 -0.90
CA HIS A 113 6.19 0.90 0.54
C HIS A 113 7.63 0.89 1.11
N ILE A 114 7.78 1.29 2.37
CA ILE A 114 9.08 1.45 3.04
C ILE A 114 9.21 0.62 4.32
N LYS A 115 8.14 -0.10 4.69
CA LYS A 115 8.10 -0.99 5.85
C LYS A 115 8.12 -2.45 5.38
N GLY A 116 8.87 -3.32 6.06
CA GLY A 116 8.80 -4.77 5.82
C GLY A 116 7.40 -5.31 6.05
N VAL A 117 6.84 -4.94 7.21
CA VAL A 117 5.46 -5.21 7.56
C VAL A 117 4.64 -4.00 7.16
N SER A 118 4.27 -3.93 5.88
CA SER A 118 3.36 -2.90 5.37
C SER A 118 1.93 -3.39 5.36
N ASP A 119 1.01 -2.52 5.76
CA ASP A 119 -0.43 -2.74 5.70
C ASP A 119 -0.87 -2.91 4.25
N VAL A 120 -1.94 -3.68 4.04
CA VAL A 120 -2.44 -4.03 2.71
C VAL A 120 -3.83 -3.45 2.48
N ASP A 121 -3.97 -2.62 1.46
CA ASP A 121 -5.28 -2.10 1.05
C ASP A 121 -5.94 -3.06 0.05
N LEU A 122 -6.94 -3.81 0.50
CA LEU A 122 -7.72 -4.77 -0.30
C LEU A 122 -9.10 -4.20 -0.66
N LEU A 123 -9.29 -3.85 -1.92
CA LEU A 123 -10.61 -3.49 -2.46
C LEU A 123 -11.47 -4.75 -2.60
N VAL A 124 -12.69 -4.69 -2.05
CA VAL A 124 -13.75 -5.67 -2.28
C VAL A 124 -14.82 -4.99 -3.11
N LEU A 125 -14.87 -5.34 -4.39
CA LEU A 125 -15.70 -4.68 -5.39
C LEU A 125 -16.98 -5.50 -5.60
N ASN A 126 -18.15 -4.93 -5.34
CA ASN A 126 -19.40 -5.55 -5.80
C ASN A 126 -19.44 -5.52 -7.32
N LYS A 127 -19.30 -6.68 -7.97
CA LYS A 127 -19.18 -6.81 -9.42
C LYS A 127 -20.50 -6.57 -10.14
N SER A 128 -21.61 -6.88 -9.47
CA SER A 128 -22.96 -6.69 -10.00
C SER A 128 -23.41 -5.22 -9.96
N HIS A 129 -22.65 -4.35 -9.28
CA HIS A 129 -22.95 -2.93 -9.15
C HIS A 129 -21.83 -2.08 -9.77
N TYR A 130 -22.17 -1.19 -10.68
CA TYR A 130 -21.23 -0.20 -11.21
C TYR A 130 -21.97 1.08 -11.64
N ARG A 131 -21.19 2.15 -11.81
CA ARG A 131 -21.71 3.46 -12.26
C ARG A 131 -20.86 4.01 -13.39
N THR A 132 -21.47 4.67 -14.35
CA THR A 132 -20.75 5.66 -15.16
C THR A 132 -20.49 6.89 -14.30
N GLU A 133 -19.33 7.51 -14.46
CA GLU A 133 -18.87 8.68 -13.69
C GLU A 133 -19.93 9.79 -13.53
N GLY A 134 -20.66 10.11 -14.60
CA GLY A 134 -21.72 11.13 -14.59
C GLY A 134 -22.91 10.82 -13.66
N TYR A 135 -23.11 9.57 -13.23
CA TYR A 135 -24.22 9.17 -12.35
C TYR A 135 -23.84 9.07 -10.86
N LEU A 136 -22.58 9.30 -10.49
CA LEU A 136 -22.15 9.21 -9.08
C LEU A 136 -22.82 10.25 -8.18
N GLY A 137 -23.21 11.40 -8.72
CA GLY A 137 -23.96 12.41 -7.99
C GLY A 137 -25.43 12.05 -7.83
N THR A 138 -26.07 11.65 -8.93
CA THR A 138 -27.52 11.39 -8.99
C THR A 138 -27.93 10.11 -8.28
N LEU A 139 -27.10 9.07 -8.33
CA LEU A 139 -27.38 7.75 -7.73
C LEU A 139 -26.62 7.49 -6.42
N ARG A 140 -26.05 8.55 -5.81
CA ARG A 140 -25.25 8.43 -4.59
C ARG A 140 -26.00 7.75 -3.45
N HIS A 141 -27.29 8.02 -3.31
CA HIS A 141 -28.11 7.43 -2.24
C HIS A 141 -28.14 5.90 -2.34
N ASP A 142 -28.35 5.37 -3.55
CA ASP A 142 -28.33 3.93 -3.81
C ASP A 142 -26.95 3.34 -3.60
N ASP A 143 -25.90 4.05 -4.04
CA ASP A 143 -24.51 3.62 -3.84
C ASP A 143 -24.15 3.51 -2.36
N ILE A 144 -24.58 4.47 -1.53
CA ILE A 144 -24.41 4.42 -0.08
C ILE A 144 -25.11 3.18 0.49
N LYS A 145 -26.36 2.90 0.08
CA LYS A 145 -27.12 1.74 0.57
C LYS A 145 -26.40 0.43 0.24
N ILE A 146 -26.05 0.24 -1.02
CA ILE A 146 -25.39 -0.99 -1.51
C ILE A 146 -24.02 -1.18 -0.89
N LEU A 147 -23.22 -0.12 -0.74
CA LEU A 147 -21.91 -0.22 -0.12
C LEU A 147 -21.97 -0.43 1.40
N ARG A 148 -23.03 0.05 2.07
CA ARG A 148 -23.29 -0.26 3.49
C ARG A 148 -23.68 -1.72 3.66
N GLU A 149 -24.54 -2.24 2.79
CA GLU A 149 -24.88 -3.68 2.75
C GLU A 149 -23.61 -4.52 2.57
N LEU A 150 -22.76 -4.18 1.59
CA LEU A 150 -21.47 -4.85 1.38
C LEU A 150 -20.55 -4.74 2.60
N ARG A 151 -20.42 -3.56 3.21
CA ARG A 151 -19.59 -3.35 4.41
C ARG A 151 -20.07 -4.21 5.58
N ASN A 152 -21.38 -4.28 5.79
CA ASN A 152 -21.98 -5.08 6.87
C ASN A 152 -21.76 -6.59 6.62
N ALA A 153 -21.96 -7.04 5.39
CA ALA A 153 -21.70 -8.43 4.99
C ALA A 153 -20.21 -8.79 5.18
N CYS A 154 -19.29 -7.96 4.70
CA CYS A 154 -17.85 -8.15 4.93
C CYS A 154 -17.52 -8.23 6.42
N THR A 155 -18.05 -7.29 7.22
CA THR A 155 -17.80 -7.25 8.67
C THR A 155 -18.25 -8.56 9.34
N TYR A 156 -19.46 -9.02 9.02
CA TYR A 156 -20.01 -10.24 9.58
C TYR A 156 -19.18 -11.46 9.19
N GLU A 157 -18.92 -11.65 7.89
CA GLU A 157 -18.21 -12.84 7.39
C GLU A 157 -16.74 -12.88 7.84
N LEU A 158 -16.07 -11.73 7.95
CA LEU A 158 -14.71 -11.66 8.48
C LEU A 158 -14.65 -12.09 9.95
N ARG A 159 -15.63 -11.71 10.78
CA ARG A 159 -15.71 -12.15 12.18
C ARG A 159 -15.89 -13.66 12.30
N GLN A 160 -16.65 -14.26 11.39
CA GLN A 160 -16.82 -15.72 11.35
C GLN A 160 -15.57 -16.44 10.83
N ALA A 161 -14.90 -15.87 9.82
CA ALA A 161 -13.73 -16.49 9.20
C ALA A 161 -12.46 -16.38 10.05
N TYR A 162 -12.33 -15.31 10.85
CA TYR A 162 -11.12 -14.98 11.61
C TYR A 162 -11.41 -14.64 13.07
N PRO A 163 -11.85 -15.62 13.89
CA PRO A 163 -12.25 -15.38 15.28
C PRO A 163 -11.12 -14.87 16.19
N ALA A 164 -9.87 -15.15 15.84
CA ALA A 164 -8.68 -14.71 16.59
C ALA A 164 -8.08 -13.38 16.07
N VAL A 165 -8.65 -12.79 15.02
CA VAL A 165 -8.20 -11.51 14.44
C VAL A 165 -9.02 -10.37 15.04
N THR A 166 -8.35 -9.28 15.37
CA THR A 166 -9.05 -8.05 15.78
C THR A 166 -9.60 -7.36 14.53
N ILE A 167 -10.92 -7.17 14.49
CA ILE A 167 -11.62 -6.54 13.37
C ILE A 167 -12.15 -5.19 13.83
N ASP A 168 -11.48 -4.12 13.41
CA ASP A 168 -11.86 -2.75 13.66
C ASP A 168 -12.74 -2.19 12.53
N THR A 169 -13.97 -1.80 12.87
CA THR A 169 -14.94 -1.22 11.94
C THR A 169 -15.15 0.28 12.15
N THR A 170 -14.41 0.90 13.07
CA THR A 170 -14.52 2.33 13.42
C THR A 170 -13.94 3.24 12.34
N GLY A 171 -13.08 2.70 11.46
CA GLY A 171 -12.56 3.37 10.27
C GLY A 171 -13.68 3.85 9.35
N ALA A 172 -13.49 5.03 8.75
CA ALA A 172 -14.49 5.61 7.84
C ALA A 172 -14.63 4.82 6.54
N LYS A 173 -13.51 4.38 5.96
CA LYS A 173 -13.46 3.88 4.58
C LYS A 173 -13.13 2.38 4.48
N SER A 174 -12.48 1.83 5.51
CA SER A 174 -12.04 0.44 5.55
C SER A 174 -12.55 -0.28 6.80
N ILE A 175 -12.47 -1.61 6.76
CA ILE A 175 -12.53 -2.51 7.92
C ILE A 175 -11.09 -3.00 8.11
N THR A 176 -10.49 -2.75 9.26
CA THR A 176 -9.08 -3.06 9.51
C THR A 176 -8.97 -4.38 10.28
N LEU A 177 -8.16 -5.29 9.75
CA LEU A 177 -7.89 -6.61 10.33
C LEU A 177 -6.47 -6.63 10.85
N THR A 178 -6.31 -6.91 12.15
CA THR A 178 -5.00 -6.91 12.81
C THR A 178 -4.79 -8.14 13.69
N GLY A 179 -3.55 -8.63 13.73
CA GLY A 179 -3.14 -9.75 14.58
C GLY A 179 -3.73 -11.11 14.19
N GLY A 180 -3.92 -11.98 15.18
CA GLY A 180 -4.25 -13.39 14.97
C GLY A 180 -3.18 -14.10 14.13
N SER A 181 -3.61 -14.88 13.14
CA SER A 181 -2.71 -15.56 12.21
C SER A 181 -2.33 -14.71 10.99
N LEU A 182 -2.77 -13.45 10.90
CA LEU A 182 -2.44 -12.56 9.77
C LEU A 182 -1.03 -12.01 9.97
N PRO A 183 -0.09 -12.24 9.05
CA PRO A 183 1.26 -11.70 9.18
C PRO A 183 1.32 -10.21 8.80
N ARG A 184 0.24 -9.62 8.29
CA ARG A 184 0.11 -8.20 7.95
C ARG A 184 -1.27 -7.70 8.34
N ASP A 185 -1.33 -6.44 8.72
CA ASP A 185 -2.60 -5.75 8.86
C ASP A 185 -3.21 -5.53 7.46
N VAL A 186 -4.53 -5.70 7.36
CA VAL A 186 -5.25 -5.56 6.08
C VAL A 186 -6.43 -4.63 6.25
N ASP A 187 -6.48 -3.61 5.40
CA ASP A 187 -7.61 -2.71 5.24
C ASP A 187 -8.51 -3.21 4.12
N VAL A 188 -9.65 -3.79 4.50
CA VAL A 188 -10.70 -4.21 3.57
C VAL A 188 -11.57 -3.01 3.21
N VAL A 189 -11.65 -2.67 1.93
CA VAL A 189 -12.31 -1.46 1.42
C VAL A 189 -13.52 -1.86 0.56
N PRO A 190 -14.74 -1.88 1.11
CA PRO A 190 -15.97 -2.08 0.35
C PRO A 190 -16.12 -1.00 -0.73
N SER A 191 -16.29 -1.42 -1.98
CA SER A 191 -16.32 -0.52 -3.13
C SER A 191 -17.12 -1.10 -4.29
N HIS A 192 -17.31 -0.30 -5.32
CA HIS A 192 -17.81 -0.76 -6.61
C HIS A 192 -17.10 -0.04 -7.75
N TRP A 193 -17.20 -0.59 -8.96
CA TRP A 193 -16.55 0.00 -10.12
C TRP A 193 -17.20 1.30 -10.58
N VAL A 194 -16.38 2.21 -11.09
CA VAL A 194 -16.79 3.42 -11.82
C VAL A 194 -16.21 3.36 -13.23
N GLU A 195 -17.07 3.45 -14.22
CA GLU A 195 -16.71 3.65 -15.61
C GLU A 195 -16.50 5.15 -15.86
N THR A 196 -15.24 5.55 -15.85
CA THR A 196 -14.84 6.92 -16.17
C THR A 196 -15.08 7.23 -17.64
N TYR A 197 -15.19 8.50 -17.98
CA TYR A 197 -15.28 8.92 -19.39
C TYR A 197 -14.09 8.41 -20.21
N GLU A 198 -12.88 8.47 -19.65
CA GLU A 198 -11.66 7.95 -20.30
C GLU A 198 -11.72 6.43 -20.50
N TYR A 199 -12.17 5.68 -19.49
CA TYR A 199 -12.36 4.23 -19.63
C TYR A 199 -13.39 3.90 -20.72
N GLN A 200 -14.47 4.67 -20.80
CA GLN A 200 -15.50 4.42 -21.82
C GLN A 200 -14.96 4.59 -23.25
N GLN A 201 -13.99 5.49 -23.45
CA GLN A 201 -13.34 5.71 -24.74
C GLN A 201 -12.24 4.68 -25.04
N GLN A 202 -11.35 4.42 -24.07
CA GLN A 202 -10.10 3.67 -24.31
C GLN A 202 -10.18 2.20 -23.87
N LYS A 203 -11.15 1.84 -23.03
CA LYS A 203 -11.38 0.49 -22.47
C LYS A 203 -10.19 -0.11 -21.72
N HIS A 204 -9.19 0.68 -21.35
CA HIS A 204 -8.10 0.21 -20.50
C HIS A 204 -8.53 0.13 -19.03
N LEU A 205 -8.41 -1.05 -18.42
CA LEU A 205 -8.88 -1.30 -17.05
C LEU A 205 -8.31 -0.33 -16.00
N TYR A 206 -7.06 0.12 -16.16
CA TYR A 206 -6.44 1.07 -15.24
C TYR A 206 -7.11 2.46 -15.22
N LEU A 207 -7.94 2.77 -16.22
CA LEU A 207 -8.72 4.01 -16.28
C LEU A 207 -10.04 3.92 -15.52
N ARG A 208 -10.49 2.71 -15.13
CA ARG A 208 -11.67 2.58 -14.26
C ARG A 208 -11.38 3.17 -12.89
N GLY A 209 -12.39 3.84 -12.34
CA GLY A 209 -12.38 4.30 -10.96
C GLY A 209 -13.01 3.28 -10.03
N VAL A 210 -12.88 3.55 -8.74
CA VAL A 210 -13.60 2.84 -7.67
C VAL A 210 -14.37 3.86 -6.85
N ASN A 211 -15.61 3.55 -6.49
CA ASN A 211 -16.40 4.36 -5.57
C ASN A 211 -16.38 3.67 -4.21
N ILE A 212 -15.95 4.39 -3.19
CA ILE A 212 -15.72 3.87 -1.84
C ILE A 212 -16.70 4.55 -0.88
N LEU A 213 -17.26 3.78 0.05
CA LEU A 213 -18.11 4.33 1.11
C LEU A 213 -17.26 5.11 2.11
N ASP A 214 -17.71 6.32 2.45
CA ASP A 214 -17.37 6.93 3.73
C ASP A 214 -18.52 6.61 4.70
N ASN A 215 -18.21 5.83 5.74
CA ASN A 215 -19.18 5.37 6.72
C ASN A 215 -19.43 6.42 7.82
N LYS A 216 -18.46 7.32 8.05
CA LYS A 216 -18.59 8.38 9.06
C LYS A 216 -19.39 9.54 8.51
N THR A 217 -19.05 9.97 7.30
CA THR A 217 -19.84 10.93 6.53
C THR A 217 -20.61 10.13 5.49
N PRO A 218 -21.94 10.00 5.55
CA PRO A 218 -22.71 9.09 4.71
C PRO A 218 -22.71 9.54 3.25
N THR A 219 -21.60 9.29 2.56
CA THR A 219 -21.29 9.69 1.20
C THR A 219 -20.40 8.63 0.55
N THR A 220 -20.18 8.77 -0.75
CA THR A 220 -19.17 7.98 -1.46
C THR A 220 -18.07 8.88 -2.01
N LEU A 221 -16.90 8.28 -2.23
CA LEU A 221 -15.71 8.95 -2.74
C LEU A 221 -15.18 8.15 -3.94
N MET A 222 -15.11 8.79 -5.09
CA MET A 222 -14.54 8.21 -6.29
C MET A 222 -13.03 8.41 -6.30
N ASN A 223 -12.29 7.32 -6.49
CA ASN A 223 -10.83 7.30 -6.57
C ASN A 223 -10.37 6.61 -7.86
N LEU A 224 -9.12 6.89 -8.26
CA LEU A 224 -8.46 6.33 -9.45
C LEU A 224 -7.17 5.58 -9.08
N PRO A 225 -7.21 4.56 -8.19
CA PRO A 225 -6.00 3.92 -7.67
C PRO A 225 -5.20 3.23 -8.78
N PHE A 226 -5.86 2.58 -9.73
CA PHE A 226 -5.20 1.85 -10.82
C PHE A 226 -4.56 2.80 -11.83
N LYS A 227 -5.18 3.97 -12.08
CA LYS A 227 -4.61 5.03 -12.92
C LYS A 227 -3.32 5.55 -12.30
N HIS A 228 -3.34 5.82 -10.99
CA HIS A 228 -2.18 6.26 -10.24
C HIS A 228 -1.04 5.23 -10.29
N ILE A 229 -1.33 3.96 -10.00
CA ILE A 229 -0.36 2.87 -10.07
C ILE A 229 0.23 2.76 -11.47
N PHE A 230 -0.61 2.70 -12.50
CA PHE A 230 -0.19 2.52 -13.88
C PHE A 230 0.75 3.65 -14.35
N TYR A 231 0.37 4.91 -14.15
CA TYR A 231 1.18 6.02 -14.66
C TYR A 231 2.51 6.17 -13.93
N ILE A 232 2.58 5.90 -12.62
CA ILE A 232 3.85 5.89 -11.91
C ILE A 232 4.72 4.73 -12.39
N ASP A 233 4.18 3.52 -12.55
CA ASP A 233 4.91 2.38 -13.09
C ASP A 233 5.46 2.66 -14.47
N TYR A 234 4.60 3.18 -15.35
CA TYR A 234 4.95 3.50 -16.72
C TYR A 234 6.07 4.55 -16.79
N LYS A 235 5.91 5.68 -16.11
CA LYS A 235 6.96 6.71 -16.07
C LYS A 235 8.25 6.20 -15.43
N CYS A 236 8.14 5.47 -14.33
CA CYS A 236 9.29 4.94 -13.62
C CYS A 236 10.10 3.98 -14.50
N LYS A 237 9.42 3.08 -15.22
CA LYS A 237 10.06 2.06 -16.06
C LYS A 237 10.66 2.69 -17.32
N TYR A 238 9.90 3.50 -18.03
CA TYR A 238 10.29 3.92 -19.39
C TYR A 238 11.07 5.23 -19.44
N TYR A 239 10.93 6.11 -18.44
CA TYR A 239 11.52 7.45 -18.48
C TYR A 239 12.53 7.71 -17.36
N ALA A 240 12.42 7.03 -16.22
CA ALA A 240 13.28 7.26 -15.06
C ALA A 240 14.21 6.07 -14.70
N ASP A 241 14.14 4.95 -15.42
CA ASP A 241 14.94 3.73 -15.17
C ASP A 241 14.95 3.30 -13.69
N GLY A 242 13.76 3.26 -13.08
CA GLY A 242 13.58 2.94 -11.66
C GLY A 242 13.76 4.13 -10.70
N GLY A 243 14.30 5.26 -11.16
CA GLY A 243 14.62 6.43 -10.36
C GLY A 243 13.41 7.10 -9.69
N LEU A 244 12.23 7.05 -10.32
CA LEU A 244 11.00 7.63 -9.79
C LEU A 244 10.51 6.92 -8.53
N LYS A 245 10.39 5.58 -8.54
CA LYS A 245 9.99 4.87 -7.32
C LYS A 245 11.04 4.98 -6.21
N LYS A 246 12.33 5.03 -6.57
CA LYS A 246 13.44 5.27 -5.63
C LYS A 246 13.29 6.62 -4.93
N SER A 247 13.00 7.70 -5.66
CA SER A 247 12.78 9.02 -5.05
C SER A 247 11.53 9.06 -4.17
N ILE A 248 10.44 8.41 -4.58
CA ILE A 248 9.23 8.31 -3.76
C ILE A 248 9.53 7.62 -2.42
N ARG A 249 10.25 6.49 -2.43
CA ARG A 249 10.65 5.80 -1.19
C ARG A 249 11.60 6.64 -0.33
N LEU A 250 12.51 7.39 -0.95
CA LEU A 250 13.38 8.34 -0.25
C LEU A 250 12.56 9.39 0.50
N CYS A 251 11.61 10.05 -0.19
CA CYS A 251 10.74 11.05 0.42
C CYS A 251 9.91 10.46 1.56
N LYS A 252 9.33 9.27 1.36
CA LYS A 252 8.54 8.59 2.40
C LYS A 252 9.39 8.24 3.62
N THR A 253 10.63 7.78 3.40
CA THR A 253 11.59 7.46 4.46
C THR A 253 11.97 8.71 5.24
N ILE A 254 12.36 9.79 4.56
CA ILE A 254 12.68 11.07 5.19
C ILE A 254 11.48 11.62 5.97
N LYS A 255 10.27 11.57 5.40
CA LYS A 255 9.05 11.95 6.11
C LYS A 255 8.90 11.15 7.41
N ALA A 256 9.04 9.83 7.36
CA ALA A 256 8.91 8.99 8.54
C ALA A 256 9.95 9.35 9.61
N ASP A 257 11.20 9.58 9.22
CA ASP A 257 12.26 9.96 10.16
C ASP A 257 12.06 11.37 10.75
N LEU A 258 11.56 12.33 9.97
CA LEU A 258 11.20 13.66 10.47
C LEU A 258 10.04 13.61 11.47
N VAL A 259 9.04 12.76 11.23
CA VAL A 259 7.93 12.55 12.19
C VAL A 259 8.45 11.96 13.50
N GLU A 260 9.34 10.97 13.44
CA GLU A 260 10.05 10.41 14.60
C GLU A 260 11.01 11.41 15.29
N GLU A 261 11.30 12.54 14.64
CA GLU A 261 12.08 13.66 15.17
C GLU A 261 11.19 14.80 15.70
N GLY A 262 9.88 14.56 15.81
CA GLY A 262 8.91 15.52 16.33
C GLY A 262 8.47 16.59 15.32
N LYS A 263 8.75 16.41 14.02
CA LYS A 263 8.25 17.30 12.97
C LYS A 263 6.88 16.83 12.48
N VAL A 264 5.99 17.78 12.23
CA VAL A 264 4.69 17.49 11.63
C VAL A 264 4.78 17.67 10.12
N ILE A 265 4.50 16.61 9.36
CA ILE A 265 4.52 16.61 7.89
C ILE A 265 3.18 16.11 7.36
N TYR A 266 2.42 17.00 6.71
CA TYR A 266 1.05 16.73 6.24
C TYR A 266 0.97 16.06 4.86
N LEU A 267 2.09 15.78 4.20
CA LEU A 267 2.12 15.15 2.87
C LEU A 267 1.85 13.65 2.94
N SER A 268 0.78 13.16 2.33
CA SER A 268 0.45 11.74 2.23
C SER A 268 1.39 10.97 1.28
N SER A 269 1.29 9.64 1.26
CA SER A 269 2.03 8.84 0.26
C SER A 269 1.59 9.17 -1.17
N PHE A 270 0.32 9.54 -1.37
CA PHE A 270 -0.20 9.98 -2.66
C PHE A 270 0.41 11.32 -3.06
N ASP A 271 0.53 12.27 -2.12
CA ASP A 271 1.12 13.59 -2.39
C ASP A 271 2.59 13.45 -2.76
N LEU A 272 3.37 12.69 -1.97
CA LEU A 272 4.78 12.46 -2.26
C LEU A 272 4.99 11.78 -3.63
N ALA A 273 4.13 10.82 -3.96
CA ALA A 273 4.16 10.15 -5.26
C ALA A 273 3.80 11.12 -6.41
N SER A 274 2.80 11.97 -6.21
CA SER A 274 2.32 12.95 -7.19
C SER A 274 3.34 14.09 -7.40
N ILE A 275 4.00 14.53 -6.33
CA ILE A 275 5.10 15.50 -6.39
C ILE A 275 6.24 14.91 -7.24
N MET A 276 6.73 13.71 -6.90
CA MET A 276 7.84 13.10 -7.65
C MET A 276 7.45 12.72 -9.08
N TYR A 277 6.18 12.42 -9.36
CA TYR A 277 5.68 12.16 -10.72
C TYR A 277 5.90 13.33 -11.69
N HIS A 278 6.01 14.56 -11.15
CA HIS A 278 6.28 15.79 -11.90
C HIS A 278 7.74 16.25 -11.83
N SER A 279 8.63 15.49 -11.18
CA SER A 279 10.07 15.77 -11.17
C SER A 279 10.73 15.53 -12.53
N ASN A 280 11.98 15.96 -12.68
CA ASN A 280 12.71 15.76 -13.93
C ASN A 280 13.17 14.29 -14.05
N LEU A 281 12.47 13.54 -14.89
CA LEU A 281 12.69 12.09 -15.05
C LEU A 281 14.06 11.76 -15.64
N GLU A 282 14.61 12.61 -16.51
CA GLU A 282 15.97 12.43 -17.06
C GLU A 282 17.05 12.59 -15.98
N ASN A 283 16.85 13.50 -15.02
CA ASN A 283 17.73 13.59 -13.86
C ASN A 283 17.58 12.39 -12.91
N LEU A 284 16.36 11.91 -12.68
CA LEU A 284 16.14 10.68 -11.90
C LEU A 284 16.76 9.44 -12.57
N LYS A 285 16.75 9.39 -13.91
CA LYS A 285 17.35 8.32 -14.72
C LYS A 285 18.87 8.21 -14.56
N LYS A 286 19.55 9.32 -14.26
CA LYS A 286 21.00 9.30 -13.89
C LYS A 286 21.27 8.44 -12.66
N GLY A 287 20.25 8.16 -11.86
CA GLY A 287 20.24 7.20 -10.77
C GLY A 287 20.67 5.77 -11.13
N ARG A 288 20.61 5.39 -12.41
CA ARG A 288 21.06 4.08 -12.89
C ARG A 288 22.58 3.89 -12.77
N THR A 289 23.35 4.97 -12.99
CA THR A 289 24.82 4.95 -12.91
C THR A 289 25.31 5.53 -11.59
N ASN A 290 24.64 6.56 -11.07
CA ASN A 290 24.97 7.18 -9.80
C ASN A 290 23.71 7.30 -8.94
N ALA A 291 23.55 6.39 -7.97
CA ALA A 291 22.38 6.34 -7.10
C ALA A 291 22.11 7.68 -6.39
N LEU A 292 23.14 8.44 -6.03
CA LEU A 292 22.99 9.72 -5.32
C LEU A 292 22.47 10.85 -6.22
N ALA A 293 22.49 10.71 -7.55
CA ALA A 293 21.86 11.66 -8.46
C ALA A 293 20.34 11.79 -8.20
N ILE A 294 19.70 10.71 -7.74
CA ILE A 294 18.28 10.71 -7.34
C ILE A 294 18.08 11.63 -6.13
N VAL A 295 19.00 11.63 -5.16
CA VAL A 295 18.93 12.52 -3.98
C VAL A 295 19.00 13.98 -4.41
N LEU A 296 19.91 14.31 -5.34
CA LEU A 296 20.07 15.66 -5.86
C LEU A 296 18.79 16.14 -6.57
N GLU A 297 18.20 15.32 -7.43
CA GLU A 297 16.95 15.68 -8.11
C GLU A 297 15.78 15.79 -7.13
N THR A 298 15.69 14.86 -6.18
CA THR A 298 14.63 14.88 -5.16
C THR A 298 14.71 16.16 -4.33
N LYS A 299 15.92 16.56 -3.92
CA LYS A 299 16.15 17.81 -3.19
C LYS A 299 15.74 19.04 -4.00
N ARG A 300 15.97 19.06 -5.33
CA ARG A 300 15.62 20.23 -6.16
C ARG A 300 14.11 20.53 -6.16
N PHE A 301 13.29 19.52 -5.87
CA PHE A 301 11.84 19.61 -5.96
C PHE A 301 11.16 20.01 -4.63
N PHE A 302 11.91 20.10 -3.53
CA PHE A 302 11.46 20.49 -2.18
C PHE A 302 12.29 21.64 -1.63
#